data_AF-A0A0G0MPD8-F1
#
_entry.id   AF-A0A0G0MPD8-F1
#
_cell.length_a   1.000
_cell.length_b   1.000
_cell.length_c   1.000
_cell.angle_alpha   90.00
_cell.angle_beta   90.00
_cell.angle_gamma   90.00
#
_symmetry.space_group_name_H-M   'P 1'
#
loop_
_entity.id
_entity.type
_entity.pdbx_description
1 polymer ?
#
loop_
_entity_poly.entity_id
_entity_poly.type
_entity_poly.pdbx_seq_one_letter_code
_entity_poly.pdbx_strand_id
1 'polypeptide(L)'
;MRIIILNGAVSSGKTTIGKLLIEKLIHEGKDAVFFDLDDLVEKRSPDFKWDFDENKSRDWLDARKELAELTNQHLHSKRIVVVVGPFFQKEEIEGFIKYVHPEAKIYLYTLTVPLEERLKRNRSRKYSNPDEDIAIQQKEINNLSESYGANINNIRSQLETVDDIVISVENNIGELQLAEDI
;
A
#
# COMPACT_ATOMS: atom_id res chain seq x y z
N MET A 1 -9.96 15.79 1.30
CA MET A 1 -8.53 15.42 1.36
C MET A 1 -8.40 14.01 0.75
N ARG A 2 -7.29 13.63 0.13
CA ARG A 2 -7.20 12.34 -0.59
C ARG A 2 -5.99 11.52 -0.13
N ILE A 3 -6.24 10.26 0.16
CA ILE A 3 -5.22 9.24 0.42
C ILE A 3 -5.37 8.16 -0.65
N ILE A 4 -4.26 7.78 -1.27
CA ILE A 4 -4.20 6.69 -2.24
C ILE A 4 -3.27 5.62 -1.64
N ILE A 5 -3.84 4.47 -1.28
CA ILE A 5 -3.10 3.33 -0.74
C ILE A 5 -2.86 2.34 -1.89
N LEU A 6 -1.60 1.99 -2.13
CA LEU A 6 -1.24 0.89 -3.02
C LEU A 6 -0.88 -0.33 -2.17
N ASN A 7 -1.77 -1.32 -2.22
CA ASN A 7 -1.60 -2.63 -1.61
C ASN A 7 -1.06 -3.64 -2.65
N GLY A 8 -0.58 -4.78 -2.18
CA GLY A 8 -0.11 -5.86 -3.04
C GLY A 8 1.09 -6.60 -2.47
N ALA A 9 1.38 -7.76 -3.06
CA ALA A 9 2.39 -8.67 -2.56
C ALA A 9 3.83 -8.14 -2.78
N VAL A 10 4.81 -8.81 -2.19
CA VAL A 10 6.23 -8.57 -2.50
C VAL A 10 6.45 -8.72 -4.00
N SER A 11 7.22 -7.77 -4.56
CA SER A 11 7.52 -7.68 -5.99
C SER A 11 6.32 -7.45 -6.92
N SER A 12 5.18 -6.99 -6.38
CA SER A 12 4.05 -6.54 -7.19
C SER A 12 4.26 -5.17 -7.84
N GLY A 13 5.27 -4.40 -7.40
CA GLY A 13 5.62 -3.09 -7.98
C GLY A 13 5.06 -1.87 -7.23
N LYS A 14 4.49 -2.03 -6.04
CA LYS A 14 3.88 -0.93 -5.24
C LYS A 14 4.74 0.33 -5.15
N THR A 15 5.97 0.20 -4.65
CA THR A 15 6.89 1.34 -4.48
C THR A 15 7.21 2.01 -5.82
N THR A 16 7.36 1.25 -6.91
CA THR A 16 7.60 1.81 -8.24
C THR A 16 6.39 2.57 -8.77
N ILE A 17 5.21 1.96 -8.71
CA ILE A 17 3.96 2.61 -9.14
C ILE A 17 3.65 3.84 -8.28
N GLY A 18 3.87 3.77 -6.96
CA GLY A 18 3.65 4.90 -6.07
C GLY A 18 4.55 6.09 -6.35
N LYS A 19 5.84 5.85 -6.66
CA LYS A 19 6.76 6.92 -7.08
C LYS A 19 6.37 7.55 -8.41
N LEU A 20 6.06 6.73 -9.42
CA LEU A 20 5.59 7.22 -10.72
C LEU A 20 4.26 7.97 -10.61
N LEU A 21 3.37 7.53 -9.71
CA LEU A 21 2.11 8.22 -9.43
C LEU A 21 2.35 9.61 -8.85
N ILE A 22 3.29 9.78 -7.92
CA ILE A 22 3.68 11.12 -7.44
C ILE A 22 4.19 12.00 -8.57
N GLU A 23 5.10 11.48 -9.40
CA GLU A 23 5.65 12.24 -10.53
C GLU A 23 4.54 12.71 -11.48
N LYS A 24 3.58 11.82 -11.79
CA LYS A 24 2.41 12.14 -12.62
C LYS A 24 1.55 13.24 -11.99
N LEU A 25 1.21 13.10 -10.71
CA LEU A 25 0.38 14.08 -9.99
C LEU A 25 1.05 15.46 -9.95
N ILE A 26 2.36 15.51 -9.68
CA ILE A 26 3.14 16.76 -9.67
C ILE A 26 3.19 17.38 -11.07
N HIS A 27 3.40 16.58 -12.11
CA HIS A 27 3.38 17.05 -13.50
C HIS A 27 2.00 17.64 -13.90
N GLU A 28 0.91 17.14 -13.32
CA GLU A 28 -0.44 17.67 -13.48
C GLU A 28 -0.75 18.89 -12.58
N GLY A 29 0.24 19.42 -11.87
CA GLY A 29 0.09 20.58 -10.98
C GLY A 29 -0.58 20.26 -9.64
N LYS A 30 -0.66 18.99 -9.25
CA LYS A 30 -1.17 18.55 -7.93
C LYS A 30 0.01 18.40 -6.97
N ASP A 31 -0.15 18.84 -5.72
CA ASP A 31 0.84 18.56 -4.67
C ASP A 31 0.58 17.20 -4.03
N ALA A 32 1.61 16.36 -3.97
CA ALA A 32 1.51 15.00 -3.46
C ALA A 32 2.76 14.57 -2.69
N VAL A 33 2.59 13.63 -1.75
CA VAL A 33 3.68 13.05 -0.94
C VAL A 33 3.57 11.53 -0.91
N PHE A 34 4.71 10.86 -0.85
CA PHE A 34 4.82 9.40 -0.80
C PHE A 34 5.30 8.92 0.56
N PHE A 35 4.68 7.85 1.06
CA PHE A 35 5.12 7.11 2.23
C PHE A 35 5.13 5.61 1.95
N ASP A 36 6.18 4.94 2.42
CA ASP A 36 6.29 3.48 2.45
C ASP A 36 6.12 3.00 3.90
N LEU A 37 5.14 2.14 4.14
CA LEU A 37 4.91 1.56 5.47
C LEU A 37 6.09 0.67 5.88
N ASP A 38 6.71 0.00 4.92
CA ASP A 38 7.85 -0.90 5.17
C ASP A 38 9.02 -0.10 5.77
N ASP A 39 9.26 1.14 5.32
CA ASP A 39 10.29 2.05 5.87
C ASP A 39 10.05 2.39 7.35
N LEU A 40 8.78 2.47 7.78
CA LEU A 40 8.43 2.78 9.17
C LEU A 40 8.57 1.56 10.08
N VAL A 41 8.28 0.37 9.54
CA VAL A 41 8.50 -0.89 10.26
C VAL A 41 10.00 -1.16 10.40
N GLU A 42 10.79 -0.95 9.34
CA GLU A 42 12.24 -1.21 9.35
C GLU A 42 12.98 -0.31 10.36
N LYS A 43 12.52 0.93 10.58
CA LYS A 43 13.05 1.80 11.65
C LYS A 43 12.86 1.22 13.05
N ARG A 44 11.85 0.38 13.26
CA ARG A 44 11.52 -0.25 14.55
C ARG A 44 12.18 -1.61 14.68
N SER A 45 12.16 -2.39 13.60
CA SER A 45 12.77 -3.71 13.50
C SER A 45 13.64 -3.77 12.23
N PRO A 46 14.95 -3.49 12.35
CA PRO A 46 15.88 -3.59 11.24
C PRO A 46 15.89 -4.99 10.62
N ASP A 47 15.97 -5.06 9.30
CA ASP A 47 15.90 -6.30 8.51
C ASP A 47 14.60 -7.13 8.70
N PHE A 48 13.55 -6.56 9.30
CA PHE A 48 12.29 -7.27 9.58
C PHE A 48 12.51 -8.54 10.42
N LYS A 49 13.32 -8.44 11.47
CA LYS A 49 13.64 -9.55 12.39
C LYS A 49 12.98 -9.34 13.73
N TRP A 50 12.23 -10.35 14.18
CA TRP A 50 11.60 -10.36 15.49
C TRP A 50 11.89 -11.67 16.21
N ASP A 51 12.08 -11.56 17.52
CA ASP A 51 12.24 -12.73 18.39
C ASP A 51 10.89 -13.43 18.65
N PHE A 52 9.78 -12.68 18.57
CA PHE A 52 8.42 -13.13 18.88
C PHE A 52 7.38 -12.50 17.95
N ASP A 53 6.30 -13.22 17.65
CA ASP A 53 5.21 -12.74 16.78
C ASP A 53 4.44 -11.56 17.37
N GLU A 54 4.38 -11.45 18.70
CA GLU A 54 3.77 -10.32 19.40
C GLU A 54 4.53 -9.02 19.13
N ASN A 55 5.88 -9.08 19.07
CA ASN A 55 6.71 -7.93 18.73
C ASN A 55 6.45 -7.49 17.29
N LYS A 56 6.39 -8.43 16.36
CA LYS A 56 6.05 -8.17 14.96
C LYS A 56 4.70 -7.47 14.86
N SER A 57 3.67 -8.04 15.48
CA SER A 57 2.30 -7.50 15.42
C SER A 57 2.22 -6.08 15.99
N ARG A 58 2.91 -5.83 17.11
CA ARG A 58 2.99 -4.49 17.72
C ARG A 58 3.70 -3.50 16.82
N ASP A 59 4.87 -3.85 16.28
CA ASP A 59 5.67 -2.92 15.47
C ASP A 59 4.92 -2.52 14.18
N TRP A 60 4.20 -3.46 13.56
CA TRP A 60 3.32 -3.19 12.43
C TRP A 60 2.14 -2.29 12.78
N LEU A 61 1.53 -2.46 13.95
CA LEU A 61 0.44 -1.60 14.43
C LEU A 61 0.95 -0.18 14.72
N ASP A 62 2.09 -0.06 15.40
CA ASP A 62 2.72 1.22 15.73
C ASP A 62 3.17 1.97 14.47
N ALA A 63 3.72 1.25 13.48
CA ALA A 63 4.08 1.84 12.19
C ALA A 63 2.85 2.39 11.43
N ARG A 64 1.71 1.69 11.46
CA ARG A 64 0.46 2.19 10.86
C ARG A 64 -0.08 3.42 11.58
N LYS A 65 0.03 3.47 12.91
CA LYS A 65 -0.34 4.65 13.69
C LYS A 65 0.54 5.85 13.33
N GLU A 66 1.86 5.66 13.31
CA GLU A 66 2.82 6.71 12.91
C GLU A 66 2.56 7.20 11.47
N LEU A 67 2.29 6.27 10.56
CA LEU A 67 1.94 6.58 9.17
C LEU A 67 0.68 7.44 9.06
N ALA A 68 -0.34 7.14 9.87
CA ALA A 68 -1.58 7.94 9.91
C ALA A 68 -1.32 9.35 10.44
N GLU A 69 -0.48 9.49 11.47
CA GLU A 69 -0.07 10.79 12.01
C GLU A 69 0.68 11.63 10.96
N LEU A 70 1.65 11.03 10.25
CA LEU A 70 2.37 11.67 9.13
C LEU A 70 1.42 12.05 7.99
N THR A 71 0.49 11.16 7.65
CA THR A 71 -0.55 11.41 6.64
C THR A 71 -1.37 12.64 7.01
N ASN A 72 -1.86 12.74 8.24
CA ASN A 72 -2.67 13.86 8.70
C ASN A 72 -1.95 15.22 8.61
N GLN A 73 -0.64 15.26 8.91
CA GLN A 73 0.16 16.48 8.77
C GLN A 73 0.12 17.04 7.33
N HIS A 74 0.11 16.16 6.32
CA HIS A 74 0.05 16.55 4.91
C HIS A 74 -1.36 16.80 4.39
N LEU A 75 -2.36 16.10 4.91
CA LEU A 75 -3.77 16.35 4.56
C LEU A 75 -4.22 17.75 4.96
N HIS A 76 -3.74 18.28 6.10
CA HIS A 76 -3.99 19.67 6.52
C HIS A 76 -3.46 20.71 5.49
N SER A 77 -2.39 20.37 4.78
CA SER A 77 -1.81 21.20 3.72
C SER A 77 -2.43 20.94 2.35
N LYS A 78 -3.57 20.22 2.29
CA LYS A 78 -4.29 19.83 1.06
C LYS A 78 -3.48 18.98 0.07
N ARG A 79 -2.39 18.35 0.51
CA ARG A 79 -1.58 17.43 -0.33
C ARG A 79 -2.33 16.11 -0.52
N ILE A 80 -2.13 15.49 -1.67
CA ILE A 80 -2.52 14.10 -1.90
C ILE A 80 -1.48 13.20 -1.24
N VAL A 81 -1.91 12.25 -0.41
CA VAL A 81 -0.98 11.32 0.25
C VAL A 81 -1.04 9.98 -0.45
N VAL A 82 0.09 9.52 -1.00
CA VAL A 82 0.26 8.18 -1.56
C VAL A 82 0.98 7.32 -0.55
N VAL A 83 0.34 6.23 -0.14
CA VAL A 83 0.87 5.26 0.81
C VAL A 83 1.09 3.93 0.09
N VAL A 84 2.17 3.23 0.39
CA VAL A 84 2.37 1.84 -0.04
C VAL A 84 2.66 0.95 1.14
N GLY A 85 2.22 -0.31 1.07
CA GLY A 85 2.43 -1.29 2.12
C GLY A 85 1.46 -2.46 2.03
N PRO A 86 1.56 -3.45 2.94
CA PRO A 86 0.53 -4.46 3.10
C PRO A 86 -0.71 -3.89 3.81
N PHE A 87 -1.86 -4.00 3.14
CA PHE A 87 -3.20 -3.63 3.62
C PHE A 87 -4.21 -4.66 3.11
N PHE A 88 -3.96 -5.92 3.43
CA PHE A 88 -4.73 -7.06 2.95
C PHE A 88 -5.91 -7.40 3.85
N GLN A 89 -5.74 -7.26 5.17
CA GLN A 89 -6.72 -7.65 6.18
C GLN A 89 -7.48 -6.44 6.74
N LYS A 90 -8.70 -6.64 7.24
CA LYS A 90 -9.52 -5.59 7.85
C LYS A 90 -8.76 -4.88 8.96
N GLU A 91 -8.10 -5.64 9.83
CA GLU A 91 -7.37 -5.14 10.99
C GLU A 91 -6.18 -4.25 10.58
N GLU A 92 -5.53 -4.56 9.46
CA GLU A 92 -4.44 -3.76 8.92
C GLU A 92 -4.94 -2.41 8.40
N ILE A 93 -6.08 -2.42 7.71
CA ILE A 93 -6.71 -1.22 7.18
C ILE A 93 -7.22 -0.37 8.34
N GLU A 94 -7.98 -0.97 9.26
CA GLU A 94 -8.51 -0.32 10.46
C GLU A 94 -7.41 0.25 11.35
N GLY A 95 -6.29 -0.48 11.49
CA GLY A 95 -5.11 -0.05 12.23
C GLY A 95 -4.52 1.28 11.73
N PHE A 96 -4.69 1.59 10.44
CA PHE A 96 -4.32 2.87 9.84
C PHE A 96 -5.47 3.88 9.87
N ILE A 97 -6.65 3.52 9.34
CA ILE A 97 -7.73 4.47 9.09
C ILE A 97 -8.34 5.07 10.36
N LYS A 98 -8.33 4.34 11.49
CA LYS A 98 -8.89 4.84 12.77
C LYS A 98 -8.16 6.06 13.33
N TYR A 99 -6.94 6.33 12.85
CA TYR A 99 -6.12 7.47 13.25
C TYR A 99 -6.04 8.55 12.16
N VAL A 100 -6.58 8.29 10.98
CA VAL A 100 -6.61 9.25 9.86
C VAL A 100 -7.75 10.26 10.04
N HIS A 101 -7.57 11.47 9.50
CA HIS A 101 -8.59 12.51 9.52
C HIS A 101 -9.92 12.01 8.92
N PRO A 102 -11.07 12.17 9.61
CA PRO A 102 -12.34 11.54 9.22
C PRO A 102 -12.90 12.02 7.86
N GLU A 103 -12.54 13.23 7.43
CA GLU A 103 -12.94 13.76 6.11
C GLU A 103 -12.02 13.33 4.95
N ALA A 104 -11.02 12.48 5.21
CA ALA A 104 -10.13 11.98 4.17
C ALA A 104 -10.85 10.92 3.32
N LYS A 105 -10.90 11.13 2.01
CA LYS A 105 -11.29 10.10 1.06
C LYS A 105 -10.11 9.16 0.85
N ILE A 106 -10.33 7.88 1.13
CA ILE A 106 -9.29 6.85 1.05
C ILE A 106 -9.58 5.97 -0.16
N TYR A 107 -8.63 5.88 -1.08
CA TYR A 107 -8.68 5.00 -2.23
C TYR A 107 -7.69 3.87 -2.01
N LEU A 108 -8.13 2.62 -2.14
CA LEU A 108 -7.28 1.45 -1.95
C LEU A 108 -7.20 0.68 -3.27
N TYR A 109 -5.98 0.47 -3.77
CA TYR A 109 -5.71 -0.28 -4.98
C TYR A 109 -4.76 -1.44 -4.69
N THR A 110 -5.24 -2.67 -4.87
CA THR A 110 -4.42 -3.88 -4.76
C THR A 110 -3.79 -4.19 -6.11
N LEU A 111 -2.46 -4.06 -6.20
CA LEU A 111 -1.68 -4.41 -7.39
C LEU A 111 -1.53 -5.93 -7.48
N THR A 112 -2.22 -6.54 -8.43
CA THR A 112 -2.21 -7.97 -8.70
C THR A 112 -1.19 -8.30 -9.77
N VAL A 113 -0.34 -9.29 -9.49
CA VAL A 113 0.71 -9.78 -10.40
C VAL A 113 0.83 -11.29 -10.20
N PRO A 114 0.82 -12.11 -11.27
CA PRO A 114 1.00 -13.56 -11.15
C PRO A 114 2.28 -13.93 -10.40
N LEU A 115 2.23 -15.00 -9.60
CA LEU A 115 3.38 -15.47 -8.81
C LEU A 115 4.65 -15.63 -9.65
N GLU A 116 4.54 -16.23 -10.83
CA GLU A 116 5.67 -16.43 -11.76
C GLU A 116 6.37 -15.10 -12.10
N GLU A 117 5.59 -14.07 -12.45
CA GLU A 117 6.12 -12.74 -12.75
C GLU A 117 6.70 -12.07 -11.51
N ARG A 118 6.10 -12.25 -10.32
CA ARG A 118 6.67 -11.73 -9.07
C ARG A 118 8.00 -12.40 -8.72
N LEU A 119 8.14 -13.71 -8.93
CA LEU A 119 9.39 -14.44 -8.73
C LEU A 119 10.47 -13.95 -9.71
N LYS A 120 10.11 -13.80 -10.99
CA LYS A 120 11.01 -13.24 -12.01
C LYS A 120 11.49 -11.83 -11.64
N ARG A 121 10.58 -10.95 -11.22
CA ARG A 121 10.89 -9.60 -10.73
C ARG A 121 11.74 -9.63 -9.48
N ASN A 122 11.49 -10.55 -8.55
CA ASN A 122 12.23 -10.66 -7.30
C ASN A 122 13.71 -10.99 -7.55
N ARG A 123 13.97 -11.96 -8.42
CA ARG A 123 15.33 -12.42 -8.76
C ARG A 123 16.19 -11.36 -9.45
N SER A 124 15.59 -10.33 -10.04
CA SER A 124 16.32 -9.20 -10.65
C SER A 124 16.59 -8.04 -9.69
N ARG A 125 16.11 -8.09 -8.45
CA ARG A 125 16.33 -7.04 -7.44
C ARG A 125 17.74 -7.15 -6.87
N LYS A 126 18.30 -6.00 -6.49
CA LYS A 126 19.58 -5.95 -5.75
C LYS A 126 19.51 -6.72 -4.42
N TYR A 127 18.35 -6.66 -3.76
CA TYR A 127 18.03 -7.39 -2.56
C TYR A 127 16.74 -8.17 -2.83
N SER A 128 16.87 -9.48 -3.04
CA SER A 128 15.77 -10.39 -3.31
C SER A 128 15.36 -11.11 -2.02
N ASN A 129 14.06 -11.34 -1.86
CA ASN A 129 13.59 -12.26 -0.82
C ASN A 129 13.79 -13.71 -1.29
N PRO A 130 13.91 -14.70 -0.39
CA PRO A 130 13.76 -16.11 -0.77
C PRO A 130 12.47 -16.34 -1.57
N ASP A 131 12.57 -17.12 -2.65
CA ASP A 131 11.39 -17.45 -3.47
C ASP A 131 10.31 -18.20 -2.67
N GLU A 132 10.73 -18.95 -1.65
CA GLU A 132 9.85 -19.64 -0.71
C GLU A 132 8.97 -18.65 0.07
N ASP A 133 9.53 -17.55 0.56
CA ASP A 133 8.78 -16.51 1.29
C ASP A 133 7.72 -15.86 0.41
N ILE A 134 8.02 -15.65 -0.88
CA ILE A 134 7.08 -15.11 -1.86
C ILE A 134 5.93 -16.08 -2.12
N ALA A 135 6.23 -17.39 -2.15
CA ALA A 135 5.24 -18.43 -2.32
C ALA A 135 4.36 -18.62 -1.06
N ILE A 136 4.94 -18.53 0.14
CA ILE A 136 4.21 -18.53 1.42
C ILE A 136 3.25 -17.35 1.45
N GLN A 137 3.72 -16.13 1.17
CA GLN A 137 2.87 -14.95 1.13
C GLN A 137 1.74 -15.09 0.08
N GLN A 138 1.99 -15.72 -1.08
CA GLN A 138 0.92 -15.97 -2.04
C GLN A 138 -0.18 -16.88 -1.46
N LYS A 139 0.21 -17.93 -0.72
CA LYS A 139 -0.75 -18.82 -0.06
C LYS A 139 -1.56 -18.07 0.99
N GLU A 140 -0.91 -17.24 1.80
CA GLU A 140 -1.57 -16.40 2.80
C GLU A 140 -2.60 -15.46 2.15
N ILE A 141 -2.21 -14.75 1.09
CA ILE A 141 -3.11 -13.87 0.34
C ILE A 141 -4.28 -14.66 -0.28
N ASN A 142 -4.02 -15.83 -0.85
CA ASN A 142 -5.07 -16.67 -1.44
C ASN A 142 -6.06 -17.22 -0.41
N ASN A 143 -5.67 -17.30 0.85
CA ASN A 143 -6.52 -17.77 1.93
C ASN A 143 -7.41 -16.66 2.53
N LEU A 144 -7.24 -15.41 2.09
CA LEU A 144 -8.11 -14.31 2.51
C LEU A 144 -9.50 -14.48 1.89
N SER A 145 -10.52 -14.41 2.72
CA SER A 145 -11.93 -14.50 2.29
C SER A 145 -12.44 -13.21 1.64
N GLU A 146 -11.75 -12.10 1.88
CA GLU A 146 -12.17 -10.76 1.48
C GLU A 146 -11.03 -10.01 0.78
N SER A 147 -11.41 -9.09 -0.10
CA SER A 147 -10.51 -8.14 -0.75
C SER A 147 -11.10 -6.76 -0.60
N TYR A 148 -10.27 -5.80 -0.21
CA TYR A 148 -10.67 -4.41 -0.02
C TYR A 148 -10.20 -3.52 -1.16
N GLY A 149 -10.98 -2.48 -1.45
CA GLY A 149 -10.68 -1.54 -2.53
C GLY A 149 -10.83 -2.14 -3.93
N ALA A 150 -10.13 -1.55 -4.90
CA ALA A 150 -10.13 -1.99 -6.29
C ALA A 150 -8.88 -2.82 -6.62
N ASN A 151 -9.02 -3.78 -7.53
CA ASN A 151 -7.89 -4.57 -8.02
C ASN A 151 -7.36 -3.97 -9.33
N ILE A 152 -6.04 -3.82 -9.43
CA ILE A 152 -5.36 -3.36 -10.64
C ILE A 152 -4.34 -4.41 -11.06
N ASN A 153 -4.47 -4.88 -12.31
CA ASN A 153 -3.55 -5.87 -12.86
C ASN A 153 -2.26 -5.20 -13.34
N ASN A 154 -1.17 -5.36 -12.58
CA ASN A 154 0.11 -4.70 -12.83
C ASN A 154 1.09 -5.57 -13.63
N ILE A 155 0.62 -6.07 -14.77
CA ILE A 155 1.44 -6.82 -15.75
C ILE A 155 1.72 -6.02 -17.04
N ARG A 156 1.08 -4.85 -17.17
CA ARG A 156 1.22 -3.95 -18.32
C ARG A 156 2.38 -2.97 -18.12
N SER A 157 2.46 -1.94 -18.96
CA SER A 157 3.40 -0.85 -18.72
C SER A 157 3.09 -0.14 -17.39
N GLN A 158 4.14 0.30 -16.69
CA GLN A 158 4.00 0.97 -15.40
C GLN A 158 3.26 2.30 -15.54
N LEU A 159 3.45 3.00 -16.67
CA LEU A 159 2.78 4.25 -16.98
C LEU A 159 1.27 4.06 -17.20
N GLU A 160 0.86 3.03 -17.96
CA GLU A 160 -0.57 2.69 -18.09
C GLU A 160 -1.21 2.37 -16.73
N THR A 161 -0.50 1.67 -15.87
CA THR A 161 -1.00 1.35 -14.52
C THR A 161 -1.20 2.62 -13.69
N VAL A 162 -0.30 3.60 -13.80
CA VAL A 162 -0.43 4.89 -13.14
C VAL A 162 -1.60 5.70 -13.70
N ASP A 163 -1.76 5.73 -15.02
CA ASP A 163 -2.88 6.40 -15.68
C ASP A 163 -4.23 5.79 -15.24
N ASP A 164 -4.32 4.45 -15.21
CA ASP A 164 -5.50 3.73 -14.72
C ASP A 164 -5.85 4.12 -13.27
N ILE A 165 -4.85 4.28 -12.39
CA ILE A 165 -5.05 4.74 -11.02
C ILE A 165 -5.55 6.18 -10.98
N VAL A 166 -4.93 7.10 -11.71
CA VAL A 166 -5.34 8.52 -11.73
C VAL A 166 -6.79 8.65 -12.20
N ILE A 167 -7.13 8.00 -13.32
CA ILE A 167 -8.48 7.97 -13.86
C ILE A 167 -9.45 7.38 -12.83
N SER A 168 -9.08 6.29 -12.16
CA SER A 168 -9.92 5.66 -11.13
C SER A 168 -10.21 6.61 -9.97
N VAL A 169 -9.19 7.29 -9.43
CA VAL A 169 -9.35 8.25 -8.34
C VAL A 169 -10.26 9.41 -8.75
N GLU A 170 -10.10 9.94 -9.97
CA GLU A 170 -10.92 11.05 -10.47
C GLU A 170 -12.39 10.67 -10.64
N ASN A 171 -12.66 9.40 -10.94
CA ASN A 171 -14.02 8.85 -11.04
C ASN A 171 -14.55 8.24 -9.74
N ASN A 172 -13.85 8.43 -8.61
CA ASN A 172 -14.15 7.83 -7.30
C ASN A 172 -14.21 6.30 -7.28
N ILE A 173 -13.51 5.63 -8.20
CA ILE A 173 -13.41 4.17 -8.26
C ILE A 173 -12.33 3.71 -7.27
N GLY A 174 -12.65 2.70 -6.45
CA GLY A 174 -11.73 2.18 -5.43
C GLY A 174 -11.75 2.98 -4.13
N GLU A 175 -12.69 3.91 -3.96
CA GLU A 175 -12.95 4.55 -2.67
C GLU A 175 -13.34 3.48 -1.65
N LEU A 176 -12.59 3.41 -0.56
CA LEU A 176 -12.78 2.43 0.49
C LEU A 176 -14.04 2.79 1.29
N GLN A 177 -15.02 1.89 1.27
CA GLN A 177 -16.17 1.92 2.15
C GLN A 177 -16.04 0.73 3.10
N LEU A 178 -15.47 0.97 4.28
CA LEU A 178 -15.61 0.00 5.36
C LEU A 178 -17.00 0.20 5.93
N ALA A 179 -17.83 -0.85 5.89
CA ALA A 179 -19.12 -0.82 6.54
C ALA A 179 -18.90 -0.44 8.02
N GLU A 180 -19.61 0.59 8.49
CA GLU A 180 -19.79 0.73 9.93
C GLU A 180 -20.54 -0.51 10.38
N ASP A 181 -19.89 -1.37 11.18
CA ASP A 181 -20.59 -2.42 11.88
C ASP A 181 -21.65 -1.72 12.76
N ILE A 182 -22.92 -1.79 12.34
CA ILE A 182 -24.11 -1.27 13.06
C ILE A 182 -24.37 -2.14 14.29
#